data_AF-Q0WRR0-F1
#
_entry.id   AF-Q0WRR0-F1
#
_cell.length_a   1.000
_cell.length_b   1.000
_cell.length_c   1.000
_cell.angle_alpha   90.00
_cell.angle_beta   90.00
_cell.angle_gamma   90.00
#
_symmetry.space_group_name_H-M   'P 1'
#
loop_
_entity.id
_entity.type
_entity.pdbx_description
1 polymer ?
#
loop_
_entity_poly.entity_id
_entity_poly.type
_entity_poly.pdbx_seq_one_letter_code
_entity_poly.pdbx_strand_id
1 'polypeptide(L)'
;MDSSANINKALTETRFSDLEPPLSGDIIEALNQSDFEFCTPVQAATIPLLCSYKDVAVDAATGSGKTLAFVVPLVEILRRSTSFPPKPHQVMGVIISPTRELSTQIYNVAQPFVSTLANVNSVLLVGGREVKADMKIIEEEGCNVLIGTPGRLSDIMERMEILDFRNLEILILDEADRLLEMRFQRQVNYIISRLPKQRRTGLFSATQTEGVEELAKAGLRNPVRVEVRAKSKSESSQQLTNSKTPSGLHLEYMECEADKKSSQLVDLLIKNSDKKLIVFFMTCASVDYWGLVLSKIPALKSISLIPIHGDMKQNARDKALASFTKASSGALLCTDVAARGLDIPGIDYVVQYDPPQDPNMFNHRAGRTARLGRQGRAIVFLLPKEEAYVEFMRIRRVPLEERKCSEDASDVIPIIRSAAMKDRAVMEKGLKAFVSFVRAYKEHHCSFIFRWKDLEIGKLAMGYGLLYLPSMSEVKQHRLSSEGFTPVEGVKFEEIKFKDKYREKQRQQNLQVRKEKRQE
;
A
#
# COMPACT_ATOMS: atom_id res chain seq x y z
N MET A 1 -24.49 -19.99 -32.65
CA MET A 1 -23.45 -20.37 -31.69
C MET A 1 -22.38 -19.30 -31.76
N ASP A 2 -22.61 -18.18 -31.09
CA ASP A 2 -21.64 -17.09 -30.98
C ASP A 2 -21.62 -16.67 -29.51
N SER A 3 -20.67 -17.22 -28.76
CA SER A 3 -20.50 -16.95 -27.33
C SER A 3 -19.04 -17.04 -26.90
N SER A 4 -18.16 -16.35 -27.62
CA SER A 4 -16.81 -16.01 -27.15
C SER A 4 -16.70 -14.48 -27.00
N ALA A 5 -17.57 -13.93 -26.14
CA ALA A 5 -17.41 -12.55 -25.70
C ALA A 5 -16.09 -12.42 -24.93
N ASN A 6 -15.16 -11.68 -25.55
CA ASN A 6 -13.80 -11.33 -25.12
C ASN A 6 -13.59 -11.32 -23.59
N ILE A 7 -12.89 -12.33 -23.06
CA ILE A 7 -12.72 -12.57 -21.61
C ILE A 7 -11.73 -11.61 -20.94
N ASN A 8 -10.94 -10.80 -21.67
CA ASN A 8 -9.98 -9.89 -21.05
C ASN A 8 -9.92 -8.50 -21.72
N LYS A 9 -10.80 -7.58 -21.32
CA LYS A 9 -10.73 -6.15 -21.72
C LYS A 9 -9.43 -5.43 -21.30
N ALA A 10 -8.57 -6.06 -20.49
CA ALA A 10 -7.31 -5.49 -20.00
C ALA A 10 -6.07 -5.90 -20.82
N LEU A 11 -6.17 -6.92 -21.68
CA LEU A 11 -5.09 -7.40 -22.53
C LEU A 11 -5.20 -6.77 -23.91
N THR A 12 -4.06 -6.56 -24.57
CA THR A 12 -4.02 -6.19 -25.98
C THR A 12 -4.15 -7.43 -26.86
N GLU A 13 -4.35 -7.23 -28.16
CA GLU A 13 -4.25 -8.32 -29.16
C GLU A 13 -2.79 -8.72 -29.45
N THR A 14 -1.82 -7.97 -28.90
CA THR A 14 -0.39 -8.21 -29.09
C THR A 14 0.09 -9.33 -28.17
N ARG A 15 0.63 -10.41 -28.74
CA ARG A 15 1.30 -11.47 -27.99
C ARG A 15 2.73 -11.07 -27.65
N PHE A 16 3.27 -11.67 -26.59
CA PHE A 16 4.70 -11.48 -26.25
C PHE A 16 5.64 -11.98 -27.36
N SER A 17 5.23 -13.01 -28.12
CA SER A 17 5.96 -13.54 -29.28
C SER A 17 6.07 -12.56 -30.44
N ASP A 18 5.16 -11.60 -30.51
CA ASP A 18 5.00 -10.69 -31.65
C ASP A 18 5.71 -9.34 -31.40
N LEU A 19 6.35 -9.19 -30.24
CA LEU A 19 7.08 -7.97 -29.89
C LEU A 19 8.33 -7.82 -30.76
N GLU A 20 8.62 -6.59 -31.16
CA GLU A 20 9.85 -6.22 -31.85
C GLU A 20 10.71 -5.31 -30.97
N PRO A 21 12.00 -5.61 -30.74
CA PRO A 21 12.74 -6.78 -31.20
C PRO A 21 12.21 -8.09 -30.55
N PRO A 22 12.32 -9.25 -31.24
CA PRO A 22 11.77 -10.52 -30.76
C PRO A 22 12.40 -10.91 -29.43
N LEU A 23 11.64 -11.51 -28.51
CA LEU A 23 12.16 -12.06 -27.26
C LEU A 23 12.76 -13.45 -27.49
N SER A 24 13.67 -13.87 -26.60
CA SER A 24 14.26 -15.22 -26.64
C SER A 24 13.25 -16.32 -26.32
N GLY A 25 13.46 -17.51 -26.91
CA GLY A 25 12.57 -18.66 -26.74
C GLY A 25 12.34 -19.06 -25.28
N ASP A 26 13.40 -19.07 -24.45
CA ASP A 26 13.31 -19.40 -23.03
C ASP A 26 12.41 -18.43 -22.24
N ILE A 27 12.40 -17.14 -22.60
CA ILE A 27 11.52 -16.15 -21.97
C ILE A 27 10.07 -16.39 -22.38
N ILE A 28 9.82 -16.68 -23.66
CA ILE A 28 8.49 -17.01 -24.16
C ILE A 28 7.97 -18.28 -23.48
N GLU A 29 8.82 -19.29 -23.27
CA GLU A 29 8.46 -20.49 -22.53
C GLU A 29 8.09 -20.18 -21.08
N ALA A 30 8.91 -19.39 -20.37
CA ALA A 30 8.62 -18.99 -18.98
C ALA A 30 7.31 -18.17 -18.87
N LEU A 31 7.01 -17.32 -19.86
CA LEU A 31 5.75 -16.58 -19.95
C LEU A 31 4.56 -17.53 -20.16
N ASN A 32 4.67 -18.49 -21.07
CA ASN A 32 3.64 -19.48 -21.35
C ASN A 32 3.36 -20.40 -20.15
N GLN A 33 4.40 -20.84 -19.44
CA GLN A 33 4.27 -21.62 -18.20
C GLN A 33 3.58 -20.83 -17.07
N SER A 34 3.59 -19.50 -17.16
CA SER A 34 2.93 -18.59 -16.23
C SER A 34 1.59 -18.08 -16.75
N ASP A 35 1.05 -18.68 -17.81
CA ASP A 35 -0.20 -18.31 -18.49
C ASP A 35 -0.25 -16.85 -19.02
N PHE A 36 0.91 -16.29 -19.40
CA PHE A 36 1.03 -14.95 -19.98
C PHE A 36 1.24 -15.00 -21.50
N GLU A 37 0.15 -15.15 -22.26
CA GLU A 37 0.21 -15.17 -23.73
C GLU A 37 0.19 -13.75 -24.34
N PHE A 38 -0.66 -12.87 -23.82
CA PHE A 38 -0.90 -11.52 -24.37
C PHE A 38 -0.34 -10.42 -23.47
N CYS A 39 0.17 -9.36 -24.10
CA CYS A 39 0.67 -8.19 -23.39
C CYS A 39 -0.46 -7.30 -22.89
N THR A 40 -0.29 -6.67 -21.72
CA THR A 40 -1.04 -5.47 -21.37
C THR A 40 -0.53 -4.27 -22.17
N PRO A 41 -1.30 -3.17 -22.31
CA PRO A 41 -0.85 -2.01 -23.09
C PRO A 41 0.47 -1.40 -22.59
N VAL A 42 0.74 -1.45 -21.27
CA VAL A 42 2.01 -0.97 -20.71
C VAL A 42 3.17 -1.91 -21.03
N GLN A 43 2.94 -3.22 -21.10
CA GLN A 43 3.97 -4.19 -21.48
C GLN A 43 4.32 -4.03 -22.97
N ALA A 44 3.32 -3.99 -23.85
CA ALA A 44 3.51 -3.83 -25.28
C ALA A 44 4.24 -2.52 -25.65
N ALA A 45 3.97 -1.43 -24.91
CA ALA A 45 4.63 -0.15 -25.15
C ALA A 45 6.05 -0.07 -24.56
N THR A 46 6.32 -0.73 -23.43
CA THR A 46 7.57 -0.52 -22.67
C THR A 46 8.66 -1.52 -23.03
N ILE A 47 8.31 -2.80 -23.21
CA ILE A 47 9.29 -3.88 -23.41
C ILE A 47 10.16 -3.63 -24.65
N PRO A 48 9.58 -3.34 -25.85
CA PRO A 48 10.33 -2.96 -27.04
C PRO A 48 11.36 -1.85 -26.82
N LEU A 49 10.98 -0.81 -26.08
CA LEU A 49 11.81 0.39 -25.87
C LEU A 49 13.04 0.06 -25.02
N LEU A 50 12.85 -0.66 -23.91
CA LEU A 50 13.95 -1.11 -23.05
C LEU A 50 14.90 -2.04 -23.82
N CYS A 51 14.36 -3.02 -24.55
CA CYS A 51 15.16 -3.92 -25.38
C CYS A 51 15.90 -3.19 -26.52
N SER A 52 15.41 -2.03 -26.95
CA SER A 52 16.02 -1.17 -27.98
C SER A 52 16.92 -0.07 -27.41
N TYR A 53 17.54 -0.31 -26.25
CA TYR A 53 18.54 0.60 -25.64
C TYR A 53 18.01 1.98 -25.23
N LYS A 54 16.70 2.11 -25.00
CA LYS A 54 16.09 3.38 -24.55
C LYS A 54 15.82 3.38 -23.05
N ASP A 55 16.00 4.55 -22.45
CA ASP A 55 15.47 4.86 -21.12
C ASP A 55 13.97 5.13 -21.23
N VAL A 56 13.22 4.71 -20.21
CA VAL A 56 11.75 4.85 -20.20
C VAL A 56 11.27 5.48 -18.90
N ALA A 57 10.33 6.41 -19.02
CA ALA A 57 9.55 6.93 -17.91
C ALA A 57 8.09 6.52 -18.14
N VAL A 58 7.60 5.58 -17.34
CA VAL A 58 6.31 4.94 -17.50
C VAL A 58 5.34 5.46 -16.45
N ASP A 59 4.25 6.07 -16.92
CA ASP A 59 3.08 6.42 -16.12
C ASP A 59 1.92 5.49 -16.48
N ALA A 60 1.61 4.57 -15.58
CA ALA A 60 0.51 3.64 -15.73
C ALA A 60 -0.13 3.34 -14.38
N ALA A 61 -1.44 3.09 -14.38
CA ALA A 61 -2.21 2.80 -13.17
C ALA A 61 -1.67 1.58 -12.40
N THR A 62 -1.99 1.48 -11.12
CA THR A 62 -1.68 0.27 -10.31
C THR A 62 -2.45 -0.94 -10.86
N GLY A 63 -1.81 -2.11 -10.90
CA GLY A 63 -2.44 -3.32 -11.43
C GLY A 63 -2.49 -3.41 -12.96
N SER A 64 -1.79 -2.53 -13.69
CA SER A 64 -1.69 -2.57 -15.16
C SER A 64 -0.69 -3.60 -15.71
N GLY A 65 0.00 -4.36 -14.84
CA GLY A 65 1.01 -5.33 -15.24
C GLY A 65 2.43 -4.76 -15.41
N LYS A 66 2.76 -3.63 -14.75
CA LYS A 66 4.08 -2.99 -14.80
C LYS A 66 5.24 -3.94 -14.46
N THR A 67 5.05 -4.88 -13.54
CA THR A 67 6.12 -5.79 -13.09
C THR A 67 6.76 -6.56 -14.25
N LEU A 68 5.95 -7.21 -15.09
CA LEU A 68 6.47 -7.91 -16.27
C LEU A 68 7.02 -6.93 -17.32
N ALA A 69 6.51 -5.69 -17.37
CA ALA A 69 7.01 -4.67 -18.29
C ALA A 69 8.47 -4.27 -18.04
N PHE A 70 9.03 -4.54 -16.85
CA PHE A 70 10.46 -4.36 -16.58
C PHE A 70 11.23 -5.66 -16.28
N VAL A 71 10.58 -6.71 -15.75
CA VAL A 71 11.25 -8.00 -15.48
C VAL A 71 11.64 -8.71 -16.78
N VAL A 72 10.73 -8.76 -17.76
CA VAL A 72 10.98 -9.39 -19.06
C VAL A 72 12.17 -8.75 -19.79
N PRO A 73 12.20 -7.42 -20.01
CA PRO A 73 13.33 -6.80 -20.68
C PRO A 73 14.61 -6.86 -19.85
N LEU A 74 14.55 -6.85 -18.51
CA LEU A 74 15.75 -7.06 -17.68
C LEU A 74 16.45 -8.37 -18.07
N VAL A 75 15.71 -9.48 -18.09
CA VAL A 75 16.29 -10.80 -18.41
C VAL A 75 16.77 -10.87 -19.85
N GLU A 76 16.01 -10.33 -20.81
CA GLU A 76 16.41 -10.30 -22.22
C GLU A 76 17.68 -9.45 -22.44
N ILE A 77 17.80 -8.31 -21.76
CA ILE A 77 18.99 -7.45 -21.84
C ILE A 77 20.22 -8.18 -21.28
N LEU A 78 20.09 -8.86 -20.14
CA LEU A 78 21.19 -9.62 -19.55
C LEU A 78 21.65 -10.76 -20.48
N ARG A 79 20.70 -11.47 -21.08
CA ARG A 79 20.96 -12.55 -22.05
C ARG A 79 21.76 -12.07 -23.26
N ARG A 80 21.50 -10.85 -23.73
CA ARG A 80 22.17 -10.25 -24.90
C ARG A 80 23.43 -9.46 -24.56
N SER A 81 23.76 -9.31 -23.28
CA SER A 81 24.90 -8.51 -22.87
C SER A 81 26.21 -9.15 -23.32
N THR A 82 27.14 -8.32 -23.77
CA THR A 82 28.49 -8.74 -24.17
C THR A 82 29.31 -9.28 -22.99
N SER A 83 28.89 -8.99 -21.76
CA SER A 83 29.56 -9.46 -20.54
C SER A 83 28.99 -10.77 -20.01
N PHE A 84 28.20 -11.49 -20.81
CA PHE A 84 27.61 -12.78 -20.45
C PHE A 84 28.54 -13.96 -20.81
N PRO A 85 28.65 -15.01 -19.97
CA PRO A 85 28.08 -15.14 -18.62
C PRO A 85 28.84 -14.27 -17.60
N PRO A 86 28.15 -13.67 -16.60
CA PRO A 86 28.80 -12.79 -15.64
C PRO A 86 29.65 -13.56 -14.62
N LYS A 87 30.59 -12.83 -14.00
CA LYS A 87 31.27 -13.31 -12.79
C LYS A 87 30.31 -13.31 -11.58
N PRO A 88 30.56 -14.14 -10.54
CA PRO A 88 29.66 -14.22 -9.39
C PRO A 88 29.27 -12.87 -8.77
N HIS A 89 30.20 -11.95 -8.55
CA HIS A 89 29.92 -10.65 -7.91
C HIS A 89 29.76 -9.48 -8.90
N GLN A 90 29.59 -9.78 -10.19
CA GLN A 90 29.36 -8.77 -11.23
C GLN A 90 27.86 -8.47 -11.33
N VAL A 91 27.45 -7.33 -10.79
CA VAL A 91 26.05 -6.89 -10.79
C VAL A 91 25.71 -6.28 -12.14
N MET A 92 24.71 -6.85 -12.82
CA MET A 92 24.25 -6.41 -14.13
C MET A 92 22.87 -5.74 -14.10
N GLY A 93 22.04 -6.04 -13.09
CA GLY A 93 20.69 -5.47 -12.95
C GLY A 93 20.36 -5.07 -11.52
N VAL A 94 19.68 -3.94 -11.34
CA VAL A 94 19.19 -3.48 -10.02
C VAL A 94 17.73 -3.06 -10.14
N ILE A 95 16.86 -3.60 -9.28
CA ILE A 95 15.47 -3.15 -9.11
C ILE A 95 15.29 -2.58 -7.70
N ILE A 96 14.90 -1.31 -7.61
CA ILE A 96 14.65 -0.60 -6.36
C ILE A 96 13.14 -0.40 -6.21
N SER A 97 12.61 -0.76 -5.04
CA SER A 97 11.20 -0.52 -4.68
C SER A 97 11.08 -0.01 -3.23
N PRO A 98 10.06 0.79 -2.89
CA PRO A 98 9.99 1.51 -1.61
C PRO A 98 9.68 0.63 -0.39
N THR A 99 9.12 -0.57 -0.59
CA THR A 99 8.66 -1.43 0.51
C THR A 99 9.21 -2.84 0.39
N ARG A 100 9.36 -3.51 1.53
CA ARG A 100 9.91 -4.88 1.60
C ARG A 100 8.98 -5.89 0.93
N GLU A 101 7.68 -5.64 1.02
CA GLU A 101 6.63 -6.46 0.44
C GLU A 101 6.67 -6.38 -1.08
N LEU A 102 6.75 -5.17 -1.63
CA LEU A 102 6.89 -4.97 -3.07
C LEU A 102 8.17 -5.60 -3.59
N SER A 103 9.30 -5.41 -2.91
CA SER A 103 10.56 -6.04 -3.29
C SER A 103 10.45 -7.57 -3.30
N THR A 104 9.86 -8.16 -2.25
CA THR A 104 9.64 -9.60 -2.16
C THR A 104 8.74 -10.11 -3.30
N GLN A 105 7.69 -9.37 -3.62
CA GLN A 105 6.78 -9.72 -4.71
C GLN A 105 7.49 -9.66 -6.07
N ILE A 106 8.20 -8.58 -6.35
CA ILE A 106 8.97 -8.43 -7.60
C ILE A 106 10.00 -9.55 -7.71
N TYR A 107 10.69 -9.88 -6.62
CA TYR A 107 11.65 -10.97 -6.58
C TYR A 107 11.01 -12.31 -6.93
N ASN A 108 9.87 -12.65 -6.33
CA ASN A 108 9.17 -13.89 -6.63
C ASN A 108 8.68 -13.95 -8.09
N VAL A 109 8.25 -12.81 -8.66
CA VAL A 109 7.87 -12.74 -10.08
C VAL A 109 9.10 -12.84 -10.99
N ALA A 110 10.25 -12.30 -10.60
CA ALA A 110 11.47 -12.31 -11.39
C ALA A 110 12.16 -13.69 -11.42
N GLN A 111 12.06 -14.47 -10.35
CA GLN A 111 12.75 -15.75 -10.17
C GLN A 111 12.60 -16.73 -11.34
N PRO A 112 11.38 -17.06 -11.84
CA PRO A 112 11.21 -17.97 -12.98
C PRO A 112 11.89 -17.49 -14.26
N PHE A 113 12.00 -16.18 -14.46
CA PHE A 113 12.67 -15.60 -15.63
C PHE A 113 14.18 -15.57 -15.45
N VAL A 114 14.67 -15.20 -14.27
CA VAL A 114 16.11 -15.17 -13.97
C VAL A 114 16.71 -16.57 -14.04
N SER A 115 15.97 -17.61 -13.62
CA SER A 115 16.43 -19.01 -13.72
C SER A 115 16.65 -19.49 -15.16
N THR A 116 16.15 -18.77 -16.18
CA THR A 116 16.45 -19.07 -17.58
C THR A 116 17.86 -18.65 -18.00
N LEU A 117 18.57 -17.86 -17.18
CA LEU A 117 19.92 -17.39 -17.45
C LEU A 117 20.94 -18.28 -16.75
N ALA A 118 21.89 -18.82 -17.51
CA ALA A 118 23.02 -19.56 -16.94
C ALA A 118 23.93 -18.64 -16.11
N ASN A 119 24.34 -19.12 -14.92
CA ASN A 119 25.28 -18.44 -14.02
C ASN A 119 24.84 -17.03 -13.57
N VAL A 120 23.53 -16.79 -13.45
CA VAL A 120 22.98 -15.53 -12.92
C VAL A 120 22.24 -15.82 -11.63
N ASN A 121 22.67 -15.18 -10.54
CA ASN A 121 21.95 -15.21 -9.27
C ASN A 121 21.23 -13.89 -9.01
N SER A 122 20.00 -13.97 -8.48
CA SER A 122 19.26 -12.79 -8.00
C SER A 122 19.11 -12.83 -6.49
N VAL A 123 19.30 -11.69 -5.82
CA VAL A 123 19.28 -11.59 -4.35
C VAL A 123 18.24 -10.55 -3.91
N LEU A 124 17.41 -10.93 -2.93
CA LEU A 124 16.41 -10.07 -2.30
C LEU A 124 17.00 -9.32 -1.10
N LEU A 125 17.13 -8.01 -1.21
CA LEU A 125 17.69 -7.13 -0.19
C LEU A 125 16.63 -6.25 0.47
N VAL A 126 16.07 -6.75 1.56
CA VAL A 126 15.03 -6.06 2.35
C VAL A 126 15.45 -5.92 3.81
N GLY A 127 14.95 -4.87 4.49
CA GLY A 127 15.19 -4.68 5.92
C GLY A 127 14.70 -5.86 6.78
N GLY A 128 14.90 -5.81 8.11
CA GLY A 128 14.33 -6.77 9.07
C GLY A 128 14.88 -8.20 9.07
N ARG A 129 15.84 -8.52 8.19
CA ARG A 129 16.75 -9.68 8.30
C ARG A 129 18.13 -9.21 8.76
N GLU A 130 18.96 -10.11 9.29
CA GLU A 130 20.33 -9.76 9.64
C GLU A 130 21.17 -9.48 8.38
N VAL A 131 21.85 -8.32 8.35
CA VAL A 131 22.67 -7.90 7.19
C VAL A 131 23.79 -8.91 6.91
N LYS A 132 24.37 -9.50 7.97
CA LYS A 132 25.42 -10.52 7.86
C LYS A 132 24.98 -11.77 7.10
N ALA A 133 23.70 -12.14 7.20
CA ALA A 133 23.17 -13.29 6.47
C ALA A 133 23.11 -12.99 4.97
N ASP A 134 22.66 -11.79 4.59
CA ASP A 134 22.62 -11.37 3.18
C ASP A 134 24.05 -11.27 2.61
N MET A 135 25.01 -10.74 3.39
CA MET A 135 26.43 -10.67 2.97
C MET A 135 27.01 -12.05 2.69
N LYS A 136 26.75 -13.02 3.58
CA LYS A 136 27.23 -14.40 3.41
C LYS A 136 26.68 -15.05 2.14
N ILE A 137 25.39 -14.88 1.86
CA ILE A 137 24.76 -15.39 0.61
C ILE A 137 25.45 -14.78 -0.61
N ILE A 138 25.70 -13.47 -0.60
CA ILE A 138 26.36 -12.78 -1.71
C ILE A 138 27.82 -13.24 -1.89
N GLU A 139 28.54 -13.50 -0.79
CA GLU A 139 29.92 -14.02 -0.82
C GLU A 139 29.99 -15.46 -1.37
N GLU A 140 29.06 -16.32 -0.99
CA GLU A 140 29.07 -17.75 -1.37
C GLU A 140 28.46 -18.01 -2.74
N GLU A 141 27.32 -17.37 -3.07
CA GLU A 141 26.53 -17.68 -4.26
C GLU A 141 26.65 -16.62 -5.37
N GLY A 142 27.32 -15.50 -5.08
CA GLY A 142 27.36 -14.35 -5.99
C GLY A 142 26.04 -13.57 -6.04
N CYS A 143 26.07 -12.45 -6.75
CA CYS A 143 24.91 -11.62 -7.03
C CYS A 143 25.06 -10.87 -8.35
N ASN A 144 24.16 -11.14 -9.29
CA ASN A 144 24.13 -10.49 -10.60
C ASN A 144 22.90 -9.59 -10.77
N VAL A 145 21.80 -9.91 -10.08
CA VAL A 145 20.57 -9.10 -10.05
C VAL A 145 20.19 -8.77 -8.61
N LEU A 146 20.17 -7.49 -8.27
CA LEU A 146 19.77 -7.02 -6.95
C LEU A 146 18.33 -6.52 -6.98
N ILE A 147 17.47 -7.03 -6.09
CA ILE A 147 16.09 -6.57 -5.95
C ILE A 147 15.86 -6.19 -4.49
N GLY A 148 15.48 -4.94 -4.21
CA GLY A 148 15.39 -4.55 -2.80
C GLY A 148 14.91 -3.14 -2.48
N THR A 149 14.94 -2.86 -1.18
CA THR A 149 14.62 -1.54 -0.61
C THR A 149 15.86 -0.64 -0.55
N PRO A 150 15.74 0.69 -0.76
CA PRO A 150 16.88 1.61 -0.80
C PRO A 150 17.83 1.48 0.39
N GLY A 151 17.31 1.40 1.61
CA GLY A 151 18.15 1.36 2.81
C GLY A 151 19.00 0.08 2.95
N ARG A 152 18.46 -1.09 2.59
CA ARG A 152 19.24 -2.35 2.63
C ARG A 152 20.22 -2.43 1.47
N LEU A 153 19.82 -1.99 0.28
CA LEU A 153 20.69 -1.92 -0.90
C LEU A 153 21.89 -1.01 -0.63
N SER A 154 21.67 0.21 -0.10
CA SER A 154 22.77 1.13 0.21
C SER A 154 23.73 0.57 1.26
N ASP A 155 23.20 -0.07 2.32
CA ASP A 155 24.02 -0.68 3.40
C ASP A 155 24.89 -1.82 2.88
N ILE A 156 24.37 -2.68 1.99
CA ILE A 156 25.16 -3.74 1.34
C ILE A 156 26.21 -3.16 0.38
N MET A 157 25.84 -2.17 -0.44
CA MET A 157 26.77 -1.51 -1.37
C MET A 157 27.91 -0.76 -0.67
N GLU A 158 27.68 -0.31 0.57
CA GLU A 158 28.69 0.33 1.41
C GLU A 158 29.62 -0.69 2.08
N ARG A 159 29.08 -1.82 2.55
CA ARG A 159 29.87 -2.84 3.26
C ARG A 159 30.62 -3.83 2.36
N MET A 160 30.10 -4.11 1.17
CA MET A 160 30.61 -5.16 0.29
C MET A 160 31.36 -4.57 -0.90
N GLU A 161 32.66 -4.32 -0.74
CA GLU A 161 33.52 -3.84 -1.82
C GLU A 161 33.70 -4.86 -2.96
N ILE A 162 33.40 -6.14 -2.70
CA ILE A 162 33.48 -7.22 -3.69
C ILE A 162 32.47 -7.07 -4.85
N LEU A 163 31.40 -6.28 -4.65
CA LEU A 163 30.37 -6.05 -5.66
C LEU A 163 30.87 -5.11 -6.76
N ASP A 164 30.87 -5.61 -8.00
CA ASP A 164 31.27 -4.85 -9.18
C ASP A 164 30.06 -4.39 -10.00
N PHE A 165 29.87 -3.07 -10.08
CA PHE A 165 28.76 -2.43 -10.80
C PHE A 165 29.16 -1.90 -12.19
N ARG A 166 30.43 -2.04 -12.62
CA ARG A 166 30.93 -1.39 -13.85
C ARG A 166 30.16 -1.78 -15.11
N ASN A 167 29.69 -3.02 -15.17
CA ASN A 167 28.95 -3.59 -16.30
C ASN A 167 27.43 -3.66 -16.03
N LEU A 168 26.90 -2.76 -15.20
CA LEU A 168 25.46 -2.68 -14.98
C LEU A 168 24.74 -2.25 -16.26
N GLU A 169 23.84 -3.10 -16.75
CA GLU A 169 23.08 -2.88 -17.98
C GLU A 169 21.75 -2.18 -17.74
N ILE A 170 21.12 -2.41 -16.58
CA ILE A 170 19.76 -1.92 -16.30
C ILE A 170 19.53 -1.54 -14.82
N LEU A 171 18.90 -0.37 -14.62
CA LEU A 171 18.38 0.11 -13.34
C LEU A 171 16.87 0.33 -13.44
N ILE A 172 16.10 -0.27 -12.55
CA ILE A 172 14.65 -0.07 -12.45
C ILE A 172 14.31 0.63 -11.13
N LEU A 173 13.50 1.68 -11.22
CA LEU A 173 12.94 2.41 -10.09
C LEU A 173 11.42 2.23 -10.11
N ASP A 174 10.90 1.33 -9.28
CA ASP A 174 9.46 1.07 -9.17
C ASP A 174 8.82 1.85 -8.02
N GLU A 175 7.57 2.28 -8.22
CA GLU A 175 6.89 3.30 -7.39
C GLU A 175 7.80 4.53 -7.14
N ALA A 176 8.36 5.09 -8.22
CA ALA A 176 9.38 6.15 -8.15
C ALA A 176 8.94 7.41 -7.39
N ASP A 177 7.66 7.78 -7.46
CA ASP A 177 7.05 8.84 -6.67
C ASP A 177 7.22 8.63 -5.15
N ARG A 178 7.29 7.36 -4.72
CA ARG A 178 7.50 7.00 -3.31
C ARG A 178 8.96 6.89 -2.94
N LEU A 179 9.82 6.49 -3.87
CA LEU A 179 11.27 6.50 -3.69
C LEU A 179 11.82 7.93 -3.48
N LEU A 180 11.05 8.94 -3.86
CA LEU A 180 11.40 10.37 -3.72
C LEU A 180 10.93 11.02 -2.42
N GLU A 181 10.14 10.33 -1.60
CA GLU A 181 9.81 10.84 -0.26
C GLU A 181 11.12 11.07 0.53
N MET A 182 11.20 12.16 1.33
CA MET A 182 12.43 12.61 2.00
C MET A 182 13.23 11.52 2.73
N ARG A 183 12.54 10.46 3.20
CA ARG A 183 13.12 9.31 3.89
C ARG A 183 14.00 8.40 3.03
N PHE A 184 13.83 8.37 1.70
CA PHE A 184 14.53 7.46 0.79
C PHE A 184 15.44 8.16 -0.21
N GLN A 185 15.20 9.46 -0.46
CA GLN A 185 15.92 10.23 -1.48
C GLN A 185 17.44 10.18 -1.31
N ARG A 186 17.94 10.25 -0.06
CA ARG A 186 19.40 10.19 0.22
C ARG A 186 19.99 8.83 -0.18
N GLN A 187 19.32 7.74 0.16
CA GLN A 187 19.76 6.38 -0.14
C GLN A 187 19.68 6.10 -1.64
N VAL A 188 18.61 6.54 -2.31
CA VAL A 188 18.47 6.39 -3.76
C VAL A 188 19.57 7.16 -4.50
N ASN A 189 19.84 8.41 -4.11
CA ASN A 189 20.93 9.20 -4.70
C ASN A 189 22.30 8.55 -4.47
N TYR A 190 22.54 8.00 -3.27
CA TYR A 190 23.77 7.25 -2.97
C TYR A 190 23.92 6.05 -3.91
N ILE A 191 22.88 5.23 -4.06
CA ILE A 191 22.90 4.07 -4.96
C ILE A 191 23.21 4.54 -6.40
N ILE A 192 22.45 5.50 -6.93
CA ILE A 192 22.64 6.02 -8.30
C ILE A 192 24.07 6.54 -8.52
N SER A 193 24.68 7.18 -7.50
CA SER A 193 26.03 7.72 -7.59
C SER A 193 27.13 6.65 -7.74
N ARG A 194 26.85 5.42 -7.29
CA ARG A 194 27.77 4.26 -7.37
C ARG A 194 27.59 3.47 -8.67
N LEU A 195 26.52 3.72 -9.43
CA LEU A 195 26.20 3.01 -10.67
C LEU A 195 26.81 3.71 -11.89
N PRO A 196 27.22 2.97 -12.94
CA PRO A 196 27.80 3.55 -14.14
C PRO A 196 26.77 4.42 -14.87
N LYS A 197 27.21 5.55 -15.44
CA LYS A 197 26.31 6.47 -16.16
C LYS A 197 25.75 5.86 -17.45
N GLN A 198 26.49 4.95 -18.09
CA GLN A 198 26.04 4.22 -19.27
C GLN A 198 25.33 2.94 -18.83
N ARG A 199 24.01 3.04 -18.73
CA ARG A 199 23.07 1.96 -18.37
C ARG A 199 21.70 2.34 -18.92
N ARG A 200 20.80 1.38 -19.07
CA ARG A 200 19.38 1.65 -19.30
C ARG A 200 18.71 1.93 -17.97
N THR A 201 17.84 2.93 -17.90
CA THR A 201 17.07 3.22 -16.70
C THR A 201 15.58 3.23 -17.01
N GLY A 202 14.82 2.47 -16.23
CA GLY A 202 13.36 2.40 -16.29
C GLY A 202 12.74 2.99 -15.04
N LEU A 203 12.03 4.10 -15.17
CA LEU A 203 11.29 4.73 -14.09
C LEU A 203 9.81 4.36 -14.21
N PHE A 204 9.25 3.74 -13.18
CA PHE A 204 7.85 3.29 -13.15
C PHE A 204 7.12 3.98 -12.00
N SER A 205 6.03 4.68 -12.34
CA SER A 205 5.13 5.26 -11.35
C SER A 205 3.67 5.17 -11.79
N ALA A 206 2.77 5.35 -10.82
CA ALA A 206 1.35 5.55 -11.08
C ALA A 206 0.92 7.02 -11.02
N THR A 207 1.83 7.92 -10.63
CA THR A 207 1.56 9.35 -10.55
C THR A 207 2.75 10.16 -11.07
N GLN A 208 2.47 11.14 -11.93
CA GLN A 208 3.44 12.18 -12.27
C GLN A 208 3.42 13.25 -11.18
N THR A 209 4.53 13.37 -10.44
CA THR A 209 4.82 14.48 -9.53
C THR A 209 6.05 15.23 -10.02
N GLU A 210 6.20 16.50 -9.65
CA GLU A 210 7.37 17.30 -10.03
C GLU A 210 8.68 16.63 -9.61
N GLY A 211 8.72 16.01 -8.42
CA GLY A 211 9.88 15.24 -7.96
C GLY A 211 10.22 14.06 -8.87
N VAL A 212 9.21 13.38 -9.44
CA VAL A 212 9.43 12.30 -10.41
C VAL A 212 10.06 12.84 -11.69
N GLU A 213 9.66 14.03 -12.15
CA GLU A 213 10.31 14.67 -13.28
C GLU A 213 11.76 15.08 -12.99
N GLU A 214 12.05 15.54 -11.77
CA GLU A 214 13.43 15.84 -11.36
C GLU A 214 14.29 14.58 -11.28
N LEU A 215 13.77 13.50 -10.71
CA LEU A 215 14.46 12.20 -10.68
C LEU A 215 14.67 11.66 -12.09
N ALA A 216 13.68 11.82 -12.97
CA ALA A 216 13.81 11.48 -14.38
C ALA A 216 14.95 12.28 -15.04
N LYS A 217 15.03 13.59 -14.80
CA LYS A 217 16.11 14.43 -15.33
C LYS A 217 17.49 14.06 -14.79
N ALA A 218 17.58 13.66 -13.52
CA ALA A 218 18.85 13.29 -12.87
C ALA A 218 19.31 11.86 -13.21
N GLY A 219 18.37 10.94 -13.40
CA GLY A 219 18.63 9.50 -13.51
C GLY A 219 18.54 8.92 -14.93
N LEU A 220 17.84 9.58 -15.86
CA LEU A 220 17.60 9.08 -17.22
C LEU A 220 18.36 9.91 -18.27
N ARG A 221 18.73 9.26 -19.38
CA ARG A 221 19.31 9.88 -20.57
C ARG A 221 18.30 9.84 -21.71
N ASN A 222 17.75 11.02 -22.04
CA ASN A 222 16.74 11.19 -23.11
C ASN A 222 15.60 10.15 -23.04
N PRO A 223 14.83 10.10 -21.93
CA PRO A 223 13.84 9.06 -21.71
C PRO A 223 12.64 9.19 -22.65
N VAL A 224 12.17 8.05 -23.15
CA VAL A 224 10.86 7.96 -23.80
C VAL A 224 9.78 7.93 -22.73
N ARG A 225 8.85 8.88 -22.78
CA ARG A 225 7.68 8.92 -21.90
C ARG A 225 6.60 7.99 -22.45
N VAL A 226 6.18 7.01 -21.65
CA VAL A 226 5.11 6.07 -21.97
C VAL A 226 3.95 6.33 -21.01
N GLU A 227 2.86 6.86 -21.54
CA GLU A 227 1.63 7.10 -20.78
C GLU A 227 0.53 6.15 -21.23
N VAL A 228 0.10 5.25 -20.35
CA VAL A 228 -0.98 4.30 -20.64
C VAL A 228 -2.24 4.72 -19.91
N ARG A 229 -3.20 5.26 -20.67
CA ARG A 229 -4.47 5.79 -20.17
C ARG A 229 -5.61 4.81 -20.44
N ALA A 230 -6.47 4.57 -19.45
CA ALA A 230 -7.70 3.82 -19.64
C ALA A 230 -8.72 4.66 -20.45
N LYS A 231 -9.14 4.18 -21.62
CA LYS A 231 -10.23 4.83 -22.38
C LYS A 231 -11.58 4.44 -21.76
N SER A 232 -12.28 5.37 -21.12
CA SER A 232 -13.72 5.23 -20.85
C SER A 232 -14.48 5.57 -22.12
N LYS A 233 -15.01 4.57 -22.83
CA LYS A 233 -16.02 4.82 -23.87
C LYS A 233 -17.37 5.04 -23.19
N SER A 234 -17.67 6.28 -22.84
CA SER A 234 -19.04 6.71 -22.60
C SER A 234 -19.60 7.18 -23.94
N GLU A 235 -20.33 6.32 -24.63
CA GLU A 235 -21.07 6.66 -25.85
C GLU A 235 -22.29 7.51 -25.48
N SER A 236 -22.07 8.80 -25.26
CA SER A 236 -23.01 9.92 -25.44
C SER A 236 -22.46 11.11 -24.66
N SER A 237 -22.38 12.25 -25.34
CA SER A 237 -21.83 13.55 -24.91
C SER A 237 -20.29 13.71 -24.96
N GLN A 238 -19.88 14.72 -25.72
CA GLN A 238 -18.51 15.08 -26.12
C GLN A 238 -17.64 15.65 -24.98
N GLN A 239 -17.61 15.01 -23.81
CA GLN A 239 -16.61 15.31 -22.78
C GLN A 239 -15.69 14.11 -22.56
N LEU A 240 -14.51 14.18 -23.18
CA LEU A 240 -13.37 13.30 -22.89
C LEU A 240 -12.97 13.47 -21.42
N THR A 241 -13.57 12.74 -20.49
CA THR A 241 -13.15 12.73 -19.09
C THR A 241 -11.87 11.92 -18.95
N ASN A 242 -10.73 12.61 -18.94
CA ASN A 242 -9.38 12.07 -18.73
C ASN A 242 -9.20 11.49 -17.30
N SER A 243 -9.75 10.32 -17.01
CA SER A 243 -9.67 9.69 -15.67
C SER A 243 -8.32 8.98 -15.45
N LYS A 244 -7.70 9.19 -14.28
CA LYS A 244 -6.48 8.47 -13.83
C LYS A 244 -6.77 7.09 -13.21
N THR A 245 -8.04 6.70 -13.15
CA THR A 245 -8.51 5.52 -12.43
C THR A 245 -8.52 4.28 -13.35
N PRO A 246 -8.14 3.07 -12.86
CA PRO A 246 -8.27 1.82 -13.62
C PRO A 246 -9.66 1.62 -14.24
N SER A 247 -9.71 1.10 -15.46
CA SER A 247 -10.95 0.70 -16.13
C SER A 247 -11.68 -0.40 -15.34
N GLY A 248 -12.90 -0.12 -14.85
CA GLY A 248 -13.70 -1.05 -14.04
C GLY A 248 -13.75 -0.72 -12.54
N LEU A 249 -13.08 0.36 -12.10
CA LEU A 249 -13.12 0.82 -10.72
C LEU A 249 -14.22 1.86 -10.52
N HIS A 250 -15.19 1.53 -9.67
CA HIS A 250 -16.23 2.46 -9.21
C HIS A 250 -15.75 3.15 -7.93
N LEU A 251 -15.68 4.47 -7.96
CA LEU A 251 -15.24 5.30 -6.83
C LEU A 251 -16.43 5.99 -6.19
N GLU A 252 -16.65 5.71 -4.92
CA GLU A 252 -17.76 6.23 -4.13
C GLU A 252 -17.23 7.09 -2.97
N TYR A 253 -18.04 8.04 -2.51
CA TYR A 253 -17.86 8.68 -1.21
C TYR A 253 -19.12 8.54 -0.38
N MET A 254 -18.97 8.50 0.94
CA MET A 254 -20.08 8.53 1.88
C MET A 254 -19.83 9.64 2.89
N GLU A 255 -20.71 10.62 2.91
CA GLU A 255 -20.74 11.64 3.95
C GLU A 255 -21.42 11.06 5.20
N CYS A 256 -20.72 11.07 6.33
CA CYS A 256 -21.18 10.45 7.56
C CYS A 256 -20.67 11.20 8.78
N GLU A 257 -21.56 11.42 9.75
CA GLU A 257 -21.21 11.95 11.07
C GLU A 257 -20.20 11.07 11.79
N ALA A 258 -19.32 11.67 12.58
CA ALA A 258 -18.16 10.99 13.16
C ALA A 258 -18.54 9.82 14.10
N ASP A 259 -19.67 9.93 14.79
CA ASP A 259 -20.24 8.90 15.66
C ASP A 259 -20.86 7.74 14.85
N LYS A 260 -21.47 8.04 13.70
CA LYS A 260 -22.09 7.04 12.80
C LYS A 260 -21.09 6.28 11.92
N LYS A 261 -19.86 6.77 11.72
CA LYS A 261 -18.84 6.12 10.87
C LYS A 261 -18.62 4.65 11.24
N SER A 262 -18.56 4.33 12.53
CA SER A 262 -18.33 2.96 13.03
C SER A 262 -19.48 2.01 12.66
N SER A 263 -20.73 2.46 12.80
CA SER A 263 -21.93 1.72 12.37
C SER A 263 -21.97 1.49 10.87
N GLN A 264 -21.64 2.51 10.07
CA GLN A 264 -21.62 2.38 8.60
C GLN A 264 -20.53 1.41 8.13
N LEU A 265 -19.36 1.39 8.79
CA LEU A 265 -18.32 0.40 8.50
C LEU A 265 -18.82 -1.03 8.78
N VAL A 266 -19.47 -1.24 9.92
CA VAL A 266 -19.98 -2.55 10.31
C VAL A 266 -21.07 -3.02 9.35
N ASP A 267 -22.01 -2.16 8.97
CA ASP A 267 -23.04 -2.45 7.97
C ASP A 267 -22.42 -2.85 6.61
N LEU A 268 -21.41 -2.10 6.16
CA LEU A 268 -20.72 -2.38 4.90
C LEU A 268 -20.00 -3.73 4.95
N LEU A 269 -19.34 -4.06 6.07
CA LEU A 269 -18.68 -5.35 6.27
C LEU A 269 -19.69 -6.51 6.26
N ILE A 270 -20.84 -6.36 6.91
CA ILE A 270 -21.89 -7.39 6.94
C ILE A 270 -22.47 -7.62 5.54
N LYS A 271 -22.83 -6.55 4.82
CA LYS A 271 -23.38 -6.63 3.46
C LYS A 271 -22.42 -7.24 2.43
N ASN A 272 -21.13 -7.33 2.75
CA ASN A 272 -20.10 -7.87 1.86
C ASN A 272 -19.30 -8.98 2.55
N SER A 273 -19.91 -9.75 3.47
CA SER A 273 -19.23 -10.80 4.24
C SER A 273 -18.64 -11.93 3.39
N ASP A 274 -19.18 -12.14 2.20
CA ASP A 274 -18.78 -13.12 1.19
C ASP A 274 -17.61 -12.65 0.30
N LYS A 275 -17.22 -11.38 0.41
CA LYS A 275 -16.20 -10.75 -0.44
C LYS A 275 -14.89 -10.54 0.28
N LYS A 276 -13.86 -10.16 -0.49
CA LYS A 276 -12.54 -9.78 0.03
C LYS A 276 -12.40 -8.27 0.06
N LEU A 277 -12.21 -7.73 1.26
CA LEU A 277 -12.17 -6.29 1.53
C LEU A 277 -10.82 -5.83 2.08
N ILE A 278 -10.44 -4.60 1.76
CA ILE A 278 -9.38 -3.87 2.44
C ILE A 278 -9.95 -2.63 3.09
N VAL A 279 -9.71 -2.44 4.39
CA VAL A 279 -10.10 -1.24 5.15
C VAL A 279 -8.86 -0.47 5.56
N PHE A 280 -8.73 0.75 5.05
CA PHE A 280 -7.64 1.67 5.36
C PHE A 280 -7.99 2.57 6.54
N PHE A 281 -7.08 2.62 7.50
CA PHE A 281 -7.10 3.54 8.64
C PHE A 281 -5.89 4.48 8.60
N MET A 282 -6.03 5.65 9.22
CA MET A 282 -4.97 6.66 9.21
C MET A 282 -3.72 6.25 10.01
N THR A 283 -3.87 5.50 11.11
CA THR A 283 -2.76 5.23 12.04
C THR A 283 -2.64 3.77 12.47
N CYS A 284 -1.42 3.33 12.81
CA CYS A 284 -1.16 1.98 13.33
C CYS A 284 -2.00 1.68 14.57
N ALA A 285 -2.12 2.65 15.48
CA ALA A 285 -2.95 2.51 16.68
C ALA A 285 -4.44 2.31 16.35
N SER A 286 -4.94 2.93 15.28
CA SER A 286 -6.32 2.72 14.82
C SER A 286 -6.52 1.32 14.25
N VAL A 287 -5.59 0.79 13.45
CA VAL A 287 -5.64 -0.61 12.99
C VAL A 287 -5.68 -1.58 14.16
N ASP A 288 -4.82 -1.37 15.16
CA ASP A 288 -4.74 -2.16 16.39
C ASP A 288 -6.03 -2.13 17.23
N TYR A 289 -6.70 -0.99 17.25
CA TYR A 289 -7.95 -0.75 17.96
C TYR A 289 -9.13 -1.40 17.24
N TRP A 290 -9.32 -1.06 15.96
CA TRP A 290 -10.43 -1.58 15.16
C TRP A 290 -10.33 -3.09 14.96
N GLY A 291 -9.13 -3.66 14.78
CA GLY A 291 -8.94 -5.11 14.77
C GLY A 291 -9.39 -5.80 16.05
N LEU A 292 -9.21 -5.15 17.22
CA LEU A 292 -9.68 -5.68 18.49
C LEU A 292 -11.19 -5.48 18.66
N VAL A 293 -11.70 -4.29 18.39
CA VAL A 293 -13.10 -3.91 18.68
C VAL A 293 -14.09 -4.55 17.72
N LEU A 294 -13.80 -4.55 16.41
CA LEU A 294 -14.66 -5.20 15.42
C LEU A 294 -14.81 -6.70 15.72
N SER A 295 -13.76 -7.36 16.21
CA SER A 295 -13.83 -8.77 16.64
C SER A 295 -14.77 -9.02 17.83
N LYS A 296 -15.15 -7.97 18.59
CA LYS A 296 -16.11 -8.07 19.70
C LYS A 296 -17.56 -7.88 19.27
N ILE A 297 -17.79 -7.38 18.06
CA ILE A 297 -19.14 -7.16 17.53
C ILE A 297 -19.71 -8.50 17.09
N PRO A 298 -20.84 -8.97 17.67
CA PRO A 298 -21.38 -10.30 17.37
C PRO A 298 -21.66 -10.54 15.88
N ALA A 299 -22.16 -9.52 15.18
CA ALA A 299 -22.50 -9.59 13.76
C ALA A 299 -21.27 -9.81 12.84
N LEU A 300 -20.06 -9.51 13.31
CA LEU A 300 -18.83 -9.68 12.53
C LEU A 300 -18.07 -10.98 12.86
N LYS A 301 -18.61 -11.84 13.74
CA LYS A 301 -17.93 -13.08 14.15
C LYS A 301 -17.66 -14.06 12.99
N SER A 302 -18.48 -14.01 11.94
CA SER A 302 -18.33 -14.83 10.73
C SER A 302 -17.29 -14.28 9.75
N ILE A 303 -16.82 -13.04 9.94
CA ILE A 303 -15.90 -12.36 9.03
C ILE A 303 -14.48 -12.45 9.59
N SER A 304 -13.56 -12.95 8.77
CA SER A 304 -12.13 -12.95 9.11
C SER A 304 -11.57 -11.54 9.05
N LEU A 305 -11.25 -10.97 10.23
CA LEU A 305 -10.68 -9.63 10.37
C LEU A 305 -9.17 -9.74 10.63
N ILE A 306 -8.36 -9.25 9.70
CA ILE A 306 -6.90 -9.42 9.73
C ILE A 306 -6.22 -8.04 9.81
N PRO A 307 -5.73 -7.60 10.98
CA PRO A 307 -5.00 -6.34 11.10
C PRO A 307 -3.54 -6.47 10.65
N ILE A 308 -3.07 -5.53 9.84
CA ILE A 308 -1.68 -5.41 9.36
C ILE A 308 -1.22 -3.95 9.40
N HIS A 309 -0.15 -3.65 10.12
CA HIS A 309 0.47 -2.31 10.15
C HIS A 309 2.00 -2.38 10.29
N GLY A 310 2.69 -1.25 10.08
CA GLY A 310 4.15 -1.18 10.01
C GLY A 310 4.90 -1.54 11.30
N ASP A 311 4.29 -1.30 12.46
CA ASP A 311 4.90 -1.62 13.78
C ASP A 311 4.82 -3.12 14.15
N MET A 312 4.16 -3.94 13.35
CA MET A 312 4.09 -5.39 13.59
C MET A 312 5.43 -6.05 13.31
N LYS A 313 5.76 -7.08 14.10
CA LYS A 313 6.91 -7.95 13.80
C LYS A 313 6.74 -8.58 12.42
N GLN A 314 7.83 -8.63 11.65
CA GLN A 314 7.81 -9.12 10.27
C GLN A 314 7.13 -10.49 10.13
N ASN A 315 7.53 -11.48 10.92
CA ASN A 315 6.98 -12.83 10.84
C ASN A 315 5.46 -12.87 11.10
N ALA A 316 4.94 -11.98 11.95
CA ALA A 316 3.51 -11.87 12.19
C ALA A 316 2.79 -11.24 10.98
N ARG A 317 3.43 -10.22 10.38
CA ARG A 317 2.95 -9.54 9.17
C ARG A 317 2.86 -10.49 7.98
N ASP A 318 3.91 -11.28 7.75
CA ASP A 318 3.98 -12.23 6.63
C ASP A 318 2.94 -13.35 6.79
N LYS A 319 2.73 -13.85 8.02
CA LYS A 319 1.67 -14.82 8.33
C LYS A 319 0.28 -14.25 8.12
N ALA A 320 0.04 -13.02 8.57
CA ALA A 320 -1.24 -12.35 8.39
C ALA A 320 -1.55 -12.13 6.90
N LEU A 321 -0.57 -11.67 6.13
CA LEU A 321 -0.69 -11.48 4.69
C LEU A 321 -0.94 -12.81 3.97
N ALA A 322 -0.16 -13.85 4.27
CA ALA A 322 -0.35 -15.17 3.67
C ALA A 322 -1.73 -15.76 3.98
N SER A 323 -2.23 -15.58 5.21
CA SER A 323 -3.57 -15.98 5.61
C SER A 323 -4.64 -15.25 4.79
N PHE A 324 -4.53 -13.93 4.66
CA PHE A 324 -5.48 -13.15 3.88
C PHE A 324 -5.42 -13.47 2.39
N THR A 325 -4.23 -13.66 1.80
CA THR A 325 -4.08 -14.01 0.38
C THR A 325 -4.77 -15.34 0.06
N LYS A 326 -4.67 -16.34 0.94
CA LYS A 326 -5.32 -17.65 0.78
C LYS A 326 -6.83 -17.65 1.04
N ALA A 327 -7.33 -16.70 1.83
CA ALA A 327 -8.75 -16.61 2.14
C ALA A 327 -9.56 -16.16 0.90
N SER A 328 -10.72 -16.79 0.70
CA SER A 328 -11.70 -16.43 -0.33
C SER A 328 -12.49 -15.18 0.04
N SER A 329 -12.76 -14.96 1.33
CA SER A 329 -13.44 -13.78 1.87
C SER A 329 -12.80 -13.30 3.17
N GLY A 330 -13.10 -12.06 3.56
CA GLY A 330 -12.60 -11.44 4.79
C GLY A 330 -12.18 -10.00 4.59
N ALA A 331 -11.80 -9.34 5.67
CA ALA A 331 -11.42 -7.93 5.67
C ALA A 331 -10.01 -7.73 6.26
N LEU A 332 -9.12 -7.18 5.43
CA LEU A 332 -7.79 -6.76 5.82
C LEU A 332 -7.84 -5.32 6.35
N LEU A 333 -7.46 -5.12 7.60
CA LEU A 333 -7.41 -3.79 8.23
C LEU A 333 -5.96 -3.29 8.19
N CYS A 334 -5.70 -2.16 7.53
CA CYS A 334 -4.32 -1.71 7.34
C CYS A 334 -4.13 -0.20 7.29
N THR A 335 -2.87 0.22 7.38
CA THR A 335 -2.45 1.60 7.07
C THR A 335 -1.86 1.68 5.66
N ASP A 336 -1.66 2.89 5.16
CA ASP A 336 -0.97 3.14 3.88
C ASP A 336 0.35 2.40 3.77
N VAL A 337 1.17 2.46 4.82
CA VAL A 337 2.51 1.85 4.82
C VAL A 337 2.43 0.34 4.64
N ALA A 338 1.44 -0.30 5.26
CA ALA A 338 1.30 -1.75 5.24
C ALA A 338 0.66 -2.29 3.95
N ALA A 339 -0.17 -1.51 3.26
CA ALA A 339 -0.82 -1.93 2.03
C ALA A 339 -0.13 -1.45 0.74
N ARG A 340 0.89 -0.59 0.85
CA ARG A 340 1.74 -0.20 -0.28
C ARG A 340 2.40 -1.43 -0.90
N GLY A 341 2.41 -1.48 -2.24
CA GLY A 341 3.04 -2.58 -2.97
C GLY A 341 2.45 -3.98 -2.78
N LEU A 342 1.42 -4.17 -1.94
CA LEU A 342 0.76 -5.47 -1.80
C LEU A 342 -0.05 -5.81 -3.05
N ASP A 343 0.33 -6.87 -3.77
CA ASP A 343 -0.55 -7.52 -4.74
C ASP A 343 -1.29 -8.68 -4.13
N ILE A 344 -2.50 -8.36 -3.68
CA ILE A 344 -3.44 -9.35 -3.21
C ILE A 344 -4.47 -9.53 -4.32
N PRO A 345 -4.54 -10.71 -4.95
CA PRO A 345 -5.49 -10.97 -6.00
C PRO A 345 -6.91 -11.03 -5.43
N GLY A 346 -7.88 -10.64 -6.26
CA GLY A 346 -9.31 -10.82 -5.98
C GLY A 346 -9.85 -9.94 -4.85
N ILE A 347 -9.38 -8.70 -4.70
CA ILE A 347 -10.02 -7.73 -3.81
C ILE A 347 -11.24 -7.15 -4.52
N ASP A 348 -12.42 -7.29 -3.92
CA ASP A 348 -13.68 -6.79 -4.48
C ASP A 348 -13.98 -5.35 -4.02
N TYR A 349 -13.60 -5.02 -2.78
CA TYR A 349 -13.99 -3.76 -2.15
C TYR A 349 -12.82 -3.13 -1.36
N VAL A 350 -12.56 -1.86 -1.62
CA VAL A 350 -11.66 -1.02 -0.81
C VAL A 350 -12.48 0.00 -0.01
N VAL A 351 -12.29 0.03 1.31
CA VAL A 351 -12.91 1.00 2.21
C VAL A 351 -11.81 1.90 2.76
N GLN A 352 -11.89 3.18 2.48
CA GLN A 352 -11.05 4.21 3.08
C GLN A 352 -11.83 4.78 4.25
N TYR A 353 -11.72 4.14 5.42
CA TYR A 353 -12.43 4.58 6.63
C TYR A 353 -12.03 6.00 7.00
N ASP A 354 -10.76 6.33 6.79
CA ASP A 354 -10.26 7.70 6.86
C ASP A 354 -9.63 8.10 5.52
N PRO A 355 -9.84 9.34 5.04
CA PRO A 355 -9.11 9.85 3.88
C PRO A 355 -7.59 9.73 4.08
N PRO A 356 -6.82 9.51 2.99
CA PRO A 356 -5.38 9.41 3.09
C PRO A 356 -4.75 10.76 3.44
N GLN A 357 -3.83 10.77 4.40
CA GLN A 357 -3.11 11.97 4.83
C GLN A 357 -2.41 12.71 3.68
N ASP A 358 -1.89 11.93 2.71
CA ASP A 358 -1.42 12.39 1.41
C ASP A 358 -2.47 12.02 0.33
N PRO A 359 -3.16 12.99 -0.30
CA PRO A 359 -4.16 12.68 -1.31
C PRO A 359 -3.61 11.95 -2.54
N ASN A 360 -2.30 12.00 -2.80
CA ASN A 360 -1.70 11.21 -3.86
C ASN A 360 -1.86 9.71 -3.59
N MET A 361 -1.93 9.28 -2.32
CA MET A 361 -2.17 7.89 -1.92
C MET A 361 -3.57 7.37 -2.30
N PHE A 362 -4.55 8.25 -2.54
CA PHE A 362 -5.94 7.85 -2.79
C PHE A 362 -6.06 6.84 -3.93
N ASN A 363 -5.41 7.11 -5.07
CA ASN A 363 -5.44 6.22 -6.23
C ASN A 363 -4.70 4.91 -5.96
N HIS A 364 -3.65 4.92 -5.15
CA HIS A 364 -2.92 3.69 -4.79
C HIS A 364 -3.73 2.81 -3.81
N ARG A 365 -4.56 3.42 -2.94
CA ARG A 365 -5.52 2.70 -2.10
C ARG A 365 -6.64 2.11 -2.94
N ALA A 366 -7.29 2.93 -3.76
CA ALA A 366 -8.41 2.50 -4.59
C ALA A 366 -7.99 1.45 -5.63
N GLY A 367 -6.79 1.58 -6.21
CA GLY A 367 -6.22 0.62 -7.15
C GLY A 367 -5.69 -0.69 -6.52
N ARG A 368 -6.06 -0.98 -5.27
CA ARG A 368 -5.93 -2.34 -4.70
C ARG A 368 -7.01 -3.28 -5.23
N THR A 369 -8.16 -2.75 -5.66
CA THR A 369 -9.19 -3.50 -6.39
C THR A 369 -9.12 -3.20 -7.89
N ALA A 370 -10.04 -3.76 -8.68
CA ALA A 370 -10.16 -3.59 -10.13
C ALA A 370 -8.85 -3.86 -10.91
N ARG A 371 -8.11 -4.89 -10.48
CA ARG A 371 -6.85 -5.31 -11.13
C ARG A 371 -7.12 -6.30 -12.26
N LEU A 372 -6.27 -6.28 -13.29
CA LEU A 372 -6.32 -7.21 -14.43
C LEU A 372 -7.72 -7.26 -15.11
N GLY A 373 -8.40 -6.12 -15.22
CA GLY A 373 -9.69 -6.01 -15.90
C GLY A 373 -10.91 -6.47 -15.10
N ARG A 374 -10.75 -6.88 -13.83
CA ARG A 374 -11.87 -7.14 -12.93
C ARG A 374 -12.57 -5.84 -12.53
N GLN A 375 -13.85 -5.94 -12.19
CA GLN A 375 -14.57 -4.84 -11.55
C GLN A 375 -14.17 -4.72 -10.08
N GLY A 376 -14.22 -3.51 -9.56
CA GLY A 376 -13.90 -3.22 -8.17
C GLY A 376 -14.61 -1.98 -7.67
N ARG A 377 -14.88 -1.91 -6.37
CA ARG A 377 -15.47 -0.72 -5.73
C ARG A 377 -14.51 -0.17 -4.69
N ALA A 378 -14.36 1.15 -4.64
CA ALA A 378 -13.67 1.82 -3.56
C ALA A 378 -14.55 2.92 -2.99
N ILE A 379 -14.71 2.97 -1.66
CA ILE A 379 -15.47 4.00 -0.97
C ILE A 379 -14.57 4.76 0.00
N VAL A 380 -14.75 6.07 0.11
CA VAL A 380 -14.14 6.91 1.14
C VAL A 380 -15.20 7.48 2.07
N PHE A 381 -14.96 7.43 3.37
CA PHE A 381 -15.83 8.10 4.35
C PHE A 381 -15.33 9.51 4.58
N LEU A 382 -16.23 10.48 4.47
CA LEU A 382 -15.97 11.90 4.70
C LEU A 382 -16.88 12.39 5.84
N LEU A 383 -16.35 13.28 6.66
CA LEU A 383 -17.17 14.04 7.60
C LEU A 383 -17.94 15.14 6.84
N PRO A 384 -19.06 15.65 7.38
CA PRO A 384 -19.85 16.71 6.71
C PRO A 384 -19.03 17.96 6.35
N LYS A 385 -18.00 18.28 7.14
CA LYS A 385 -17.12 19.44 6.91
C LYS A 385 -15.99 19.17 5.91
N GLU A 386 -15.93 17.97 5.33
CA GLU A 386 -14.88 17.52 4.40
C GLU A 386 -15.37 17.42 2.95
N GLU A 387 -16.59 17.90 2.64
CA GLU A 387 -17.21 17.84 1.30
C GLU A 387 -16.32 18.43 0.20
N ALA A 388 -15.57 19.50 0.51
CA ALA A 388 -14.61 20.11 -0.43
C ALA A 388 -13.53 19.13 -0.94
N TYR A 389 -13.32 18.00 -0.27
CA TYR A 389 -12.45 16.93 -0.75
C TYR A 389 -12.97 16.29 -2.06
N VAL A 390 -14.29 16.18 -2.23
CA VAL A 390 -14.90 15.63 -3.46
C VAL A 390 -14.54 16.50 -4.66
N GLU A 391 -14.68 17.82 -4.52
CA GLU A 391 -14.33 18.77 -5.57
C GLU A 391 -12.82 18.77 -5.86
N PHE A 392 -11.99 18.70 -4.82
CA PHE A 392 -10.54 18.57 -4.97
C PHE A 392 -10.15 17.33 -5.78
N MET A 393 -10.79 16.19 -5.52
CA MET A 393 -10.57 14.94 -6.27
C MET A 393 -11.08 15.05 -7.71
N ARG A 394 -12.21 15.73 -7.94
CA ARG A 394 -12.74 16.03 -9.29
C ARG A 394 -11.75 16.85 -10.11
N ILE A 395 -11.15 17.90 -9.54
CA ILE A 395 -10.10 18.71 -10.18
C ILE A 395 -8.87 17.84 -10.52
N ARG A 396 -8.52 16.89 -9.66
CA ARG A 396 -7.48 15.89 -9.90
C ARG A 396 -7.88 14.78 -10.89
N ARG A 397 -9.06 14.90 -11.52
CA ARG A 397 -9.61 13.98 -12.52
C ARG A 397 -9.91 12.59 -11.94
N VAL A 398 -10.36 12.56 -10.70
CA VAL A 398 -10.81 11.36 -9.98
C VAL A 398 -12.22 11.66 -9.45
N PRO A 399 -13.26 11.57 -10.31
CA PRO A 399 -14.63 11.83 -9.88
C PRO A 399 -15.09 10.76 -8.88
N LEU A 400 -15.81 11.19 -7.84
CA LEU A 400 -16.41 10.32 -6.82
C LEU A 400 -17.93 10.39 -6.93
N GLU A 401 -18.59 9.24 -6.87
CA GLU A 401 -20.06 9.14 -6.85
C GLU A 401 -20.58 9.13 -5.40
N GLU A 402 -21.65 9.87 -5.13
CA GLU A 402 -22.23 9.90 -3.79
C GLU A 402 -22.93 8.59 -3.45
N ARG A 403 -22.65 8.08 -2.26
CA ARG A 403 -23.40 6.99 -1.64
C ARG A 403 -23.90 7.43 -0.27
N LYS A 404 -25.23 7.46 -0.13
CA LYS A 404 -25.90 7.80 1.12
C LYS A 404 -25.63 6.75 2.21
N CYS A 405 -25.60 7.21 3.46
CA CYS A 405 -25.55 6.34 4.62
C CYS A 405 -26.75 5.39 4.64
N SER A 406 -26.52 4.17 5.12
CA SER A 406 -27.59 3.21 5.37
C SER A 406 -28.39 3.65 6.59
N GLU A 407 -29.69 3.82 6.45
CA GLU A 407 -30.62 4.09 7.57
C GLU A 407 -30.74 2.86 8.49
N ASP A 408 -30.59 1.66 7.93
CA ASP A 408 -30.66 0.39 8.68
C ASP A 408 -29.40 0.05 9.51
N ALA A 409 -28.38 0.91 9.50
CA ALA A 409 -27.13 0.60 10.19
C ALA A 409 -27.32 0.57 11.71
N SER A 410 -27.15 -0.59 12.33
CA SER A 410 -27.29 -0.74 13.78
C SER A 410 -26.28 0.12 14.54
N ASP A 411 -26.70 0.77 15.62
CA ASP A 411 -25.79 1.50 16.49
C ASP A 411 -24.83 0.53 17.22
N VAL A 412 -23.54 0.65 16.92
CA VAL A 412 -22.50 -0.20 17.51
C VAL A 412 -21.83 0.44 18.71
N ILE A 413 -22.02 1.73 18.96
CA ILE A 413 -21.36 2.47 20.04
C ILE A 413 -21.63 1.83 21.42
N PRO A 414 -22.87 1.42 21.77
CA PRO A 414 -23.15 0.77 23.06
C PRO A 414 -22.38 -0.55 23.22
N ILE A 415 -22.23 -1.32 22.13
CA ILE A 415 -21.49 -2.59 22.13
C ILE A 415 -20.00 -2.33 22.36
N ILE A 416 -19.44 -1.33 21.67
CA ILE A 416 -18.03 -0.93 21.81
C ILE A 416 -17.75 -0.44 23.24
N ARG A 417 -18.61 0.42 23.79
CA ARG A 417 -18.49 0.92 25.17
C ARG A 417 -18.59 -0.20 26.19
N SER A 418 -19.55 -1.13 26.04
CA SER A 418 -19.65 -2.32 26.87
C SER A 418 -18.37 -3.19 26.81
N ALA A 419 -17.76 -3.34 25.63
CA ALA A 419 -16.49 -4.04 25.49
C ALA A 419 -15.34 -3.30 26.21
N ALA A 420 -15.28 -1.97 26.13
CA ALA A 420 -14.30 -1.15 26.84
C ALA A 420 -14.45 -1.20 28.37
N MET A 421 -15.68 -1.27 28.88
CA MET A 421 -15.93 -1.45 30.32
C MET A 421 -15.52 -2.83 30.83
N LYS A 422 -15.60 -3.87 29.97
CA LYS A 422 -15.26 -5.25 30.33
C LYS A 422 -13.78 -5.58 30.21
N ASP A 423 -13.04 -4.89 29.33
CA ASP A 423 -11.63 -5.15 29.08
C ASP A 423 -10.82 -3.86 28.95
N ARG A 424 -9.88 -3.66 29.88
CA ARG A 424 -8.98 -2.50 29.89
C ARG A 424 -8.16 -2.38 28.61
N ALA A 425 -7.83 -3.49 27.93
CA ALA A 425 -7.09 -3.44 26.68
C ALA A 425 -7.85 -2.70 25.59
N VAL A 426 -9.18 -2.87 25.53
CA VAL A 426 -10.04 -2.18 24.57
C VAL A 426 -10.06 -0.68 24.87
N MET A 427 -10.25 -0.32 26.15
CA MET A 427 -10.25 1.07 26.59
C MET A 427 -8.92 1.79 26.28
N GLU A 428 -7.78 1.21 26.68
CA GLU A 428 -6.47 1.85 26.48
C GLU A 428 -6.11 1.96 24.99
N LYS A 429 -6.41 0.93 24.19
CA LYS A 429 -6.20 1.00 22.73
C LYS A 429 -7.10 2.05 22.08
N GLY A 430 -8.35 2.19 22.53
CA GLY A 430 -9.27 3.21 22.02
C GLY A 430 -8.75 4.63 22.27
N LEU A 431 -8.30 4.91 23.49
CA LEU A 431 -7.68 6.20 23.84
C LEU A 431 -6.43 6.48 23.00
N LYS A 432 -5.54 5.48 22.86
CA LYS A 432 -4.32 5.62 22.06
C LYS A 432 -4.64 5.86 20.58
N ALA A 433 -5.60 5.13 20.02
CA ALA A 433 -6.01 5.26 18.63
C ALA A 433 -6.62 6.64 18.36
N PHE A 434 -7.50 7.11 19.24
CA PHE A 434 -8.10 8.44 19.16
C PHE A 434 -7.06 9.56 19.18
N VAL A 435 -6.16 9.57 20.16
CA VAL A 435 -5.09 10.59 20.26
C VAL A 435 -4.19 10.54 19.02
N SER A 436 -3.86 9.34 18.54
CA SER A 436 -3.04 9.17 17.34
C SER A 436 -3.75 9.68 16.09
N PHE A 437 -5.05 9.43 15.95
CA PHE A 437 -5.85 9.93 14.83
C PHE A 437 -5.88 11.46 14.81
N VAL A 438 -6.18 12.11 15.94
CA VAL A 438 -6.23 13.58 16.02
C VAL A 438 -4.90 14.21 15.62
N ARG A 439 -3.78 13.62 16.03
CA ARG A 439 -2.43 14.07 15.62
C ARG A 439 -2.20 13.92 14.13
N ALA A 440 -2.52 12.75 13.56
CA ALA A 440 -2.35 12.49 12.13
C ALA A 440 -3.26 13.38 11.27
N TYR A 441 -4.49 13.63 11.72
CA TYR A 441 -5.44 14.54 11.06
C TYR A 441 -4.92 15.97 11.02
N LYS A 442 -4.27 16.44 12.10
CA LYS A 442 -3.64 17.76 12.14
C LYS A 442 -2.49 17.90 11.12
N GLU A 443 -1.80 16.81 10.82
CA GLU A 443 -0.68 16.74 9.87
C GLU A 443 -1.12 16.43 8.43
N HIS A 444 -2.42 16.52 8.14
CA HIS A 444 -2.95 16.24 6.80
C HIS A 444 -2.43 17.25 5.76
N HIS A 445 -2.02 16.77 4.59
CA HIS A 445 -1.44 17.62 3.54
C HIS A 445 -2.44 18.66 3.01
N CYS A 446 -3.71 18.26 2.83
CA CYS A 446 -4.83 19.17 2.54
C CYS A 446 -5.40 19.86 3.81
N SER A 447 -4.58 20.58 4.55
CA SER A 447 -4.97 21.24 5.82
C SER A 447 -6.09 22.29 5.69
N PHE A 448 -6.32 22.83 4.47
CA PHE A 448 -7.42 23.74 4.18
C PHE A 448 -8.78 23.04 4.09
N ILE A 449 -8.80 21.76 3.71
CA ILE A 449 -10.01 20.93 3.63
C ILE A 449 -10.20 20.23 4.98
N PHE A 450 -9.16 19.54 5.45
CA PHE A 450 -9.14 18.83 6.72
C PHE A 450 -8.71 19.77 7.84
N ARG A 451 -9.56 20.77 8.12
CA ARG A 451 -9.29 21.79 9.13
C ARG A 451 -9.44 21.17 10.52
N TRP A 452 -8.31 20.91 11.18
CA TRP A 452 -8.30 20.30 12.52
C TRP A 452 -9.15 21.05 13.55
N LYS A 453 -9.29 22.38 13.42
CA LYS A 453 -10.12 23.23 14.30
C LYS A 453 -11.62 22.94 14.21
N ASP A 454 -12.07 22.41 13.07
CA ASP A 454 -13.48 22.14 12.82
C ASP A 454 -13.88 20.72 13.24
N LEU A 455 -12.89 19.92 13.64
CA LEU A 455 -13.06 18.52 14.02
C LEU A 455 -13.91 18.44 15.30
N GLU A 456 -15.04 17.76 15.20
CA GLU A 456 -15.98 17.56 16.30
C GLU A 456 -15.48 16.41 17.19
N ILE A 457 -14.56 16.75 18.09
CA ILE A 457 -13.91 15.81 19.01
C ILE A 457 -14.92 15.00 19.81
N GLY A 458 -16.04 15.61 20.21
CA GLY A 458 -17.04 14.93 21.02
C GLY A 458 -17.71 13.76 20.28
N LYS A 459 -18.25 14.02 19.08
CA LYS A 459 -18.81 12.97 18.20
C LYS A 459 -17.76 11.95 17.78
N LEU A 460 -16.53 12.39 17.48
CA LEU A 460 -15.44 11.47 17.15
C LEU A 460 -15.12 10.53 18.32
N ALA A 461 -15.09 11.04 19.55
CA ALA A 461 -14.87 10.24 20.75
C ALA A 461 -16.01 9.24 20.98
N MET A 462 -17.26 9.62 20.66
CA MET A 462 -18.39 8.69 20.64
C MET A 462 -18.19 7.58 19.60
N GLY A 463 -17.76 7.93 18.38
CA GLY A 463 -17.49 6.95 17.31
C GLY A 463 -16.38 5.96 17.64
N TYR A 464 -15.35 6.41 18.37
CA TYR A 464 -14.33 5.54 18.97
C TYR A 464 -14.84 4.79 20.21
N GLY A 465 -16.06 4.99 20.67
CA GLY A 465 -16.62 4.32 21.85
C GLY A 465 -15.87 4.62 23.14
N LEU A 466 -15.27 5.80 23.27
CA LEU A 466 -14.53 6.18 24.46
C LEU A 466 -15.47 6.33 25.66
N LEU A 467 -14.98 5.92 26.83
CA LEU A 467 -15.71 6.05 28.09
C LEU A 467 -15.58 7.46 28.69
N TYR A 468 -14.43 8.10 28.46
CA TYR A 468 -14.12 9.47 28.86
C TYR A 468 -13.18 10.12 27.84
N LEU A 469 -13.14 11.46 27.81
CA LEU A 469 -12.25 12.21 26.94
C LEU A 469 -10.82 12.25 27.50
N PRO A 470 -9.79 11.91 26.71
CA PRO A 470 -8.40 11.98 27.17
C PRO A 470 -7.98 13.43 27.43
N SER A 471 -7.13 13.59 28.45
CA SER A 471 -6.54 14.89 28.82
C SER A 471 -5.47 15.30 27.81
N MET A 472 -5.88 15.84 26.65
CA MET A 472 -4.97 16.35 25.62
C MET A 472 -4.74 17.85 25.79
N SER A 473 -3.51 18.32 25.59
CA SER A 473 -3.17 19.76 25.58
C SER A 473 -4.08 20.58 24.64
N GLU A 474 -4.46 19.95 23.54
CA GLU A 474 -5.29 20.47 22.47
C GLU A 474 -6.75 20.67 22.90
N VAL A 475 -7.26 19.78 23.75
CA VAL A 475 -8.61 19.86 24.35
C VAL A 475 -8.62 20.84 25.53
N LYS A 476 -7.54 20.87 26.32
CA LYS A 476 -7.39 21.77 27.48
C LYS A 476 -7.36 23.25 27.10
N GLN A 477 -6.96 23.59 25.88
CA GLN A 477 -6.90 24.97 25.40
C GLN A 477 -8.24 25.47 24.82
N HIS A 478 -9.35 24.73 24.99
CA HIS A 478 -10.69 25.05 24.43
C HIS A 478 -10.69 25.32 22.91
N ARG A 479 -9.74 24.76 22.17
CA ARG A 479 -9.61 24.99 20.72
C ARG A 479 -10.55 24.14 19.88
N LEU A 480 -11.22 23.15 20.47
CA LEU A 480 -12.01 22.13 19.78
C LEU A 480 -13.30 21.85 20.56
N SER A 481 -14.41 21.67 19.85
CA SER A 481 -15.72 21.39 20.47
C SER A 481 -15.79 19.97 21.03
N SER A 482 -16.17 19.87 22.30
CA SER A 482 -16.51 18.61 22.98
C SER A 482 -18.00 18.27 22.89
N GLU A 483 -18.80 19.06 22.16
CA GLU A 483 -20.22 18.79 21.96
C GLU A 483 -20.45 17.43 21.28
N GLY A 484 -21.54 16.78 21.65
CA GLY A 484 -21.88 15.45 21.16
C GLY A 484 -21.17 14.30 21.89
N PHE A 485 -20.35 14.56 22.92
CA PHE A 485 -19.83 13.49 23.78
C PHE A 485 -20.69 13.28 25.03
N THR A 486 -21.15 12.05 25.22
CA THR A 486 -21.84 11.64 26.46
C THR A 486 -20.90 10.76 27.29
N PRO A 487 -20.34 11.23 28.42
CA PRO A 487 -19.49 10.41 29.29
C PRO A 487 -20.29 9.25 29.89
N VAL A 488 -19.60 8.15 30.17
CA VAL A 488 -20.22 7.03 30.90
C VAL A 488 -20.19 7.33 32.39
N GLU A 489 -21.36 7.49 32.99
CA GLU A 489 -21.51 7.75 34.43
C GLU A 489 -21.39 6.47 35.26
N GLY A 490 -20.97 6.61 36.53
CA GLY A 490 -20.95 5.51 37.50
C GLY A 490 -19.84 4.47 37.33
N VAL A 491 -18.91 4.64 36.39
CA VAL A 491 -17.80 3.70 36.17
C VAL A 491 -16.48 4.26 36.68
N LYS A 492 -15.85 3.55 37.63
CA LYS A 492 -14.47 3.86 38.04
C LYS A 492 -13.49 3.26 37.04
N PHE A 493 -12.96 4.09 36.14
CA PHE A 493 -12.03 3.67 35.08
C PHE A 493 -10.74 3.00 35.61
N GLU A 494 -10.36 3.32 36.85
CA GLU A 494 -9.23 2.72 37.55
C GLU A 494 -9.48 1.26 37.93
N GLU A 495 -10.72 0.83 38.09
CA GLU A 495 -11.07 -0.53 38.53
C GLU A 495 -11.23 -1.51 37.35
N ILE A 496 -11.35 -1.01 36.11
CA ILE A 496 -11.42 -1.84 34.91
C ILE A 496 -10.14 -2.67 34.77
N LYS A 497 -10.27 -4.00 34.75
CA LYS A 497 -9.15 -4.97 34.68
C LYS A 497 -8.86 -5.39 33.23
N PHE A 498 -7.63 -5.82 32.97
CA PHE A 498 -7.34 -6.55 31.73
C PHE A 498 -8.00 -7.92 31.77
N LYS A 499 -8.62 -8.34 30.65
CA LYS A 499 -9.10 -9.72 30.52
C LYS A 499 -7.96 -10.74 30.53
N ASP A 500 -6.79 -10.33 30.04
CA ASP A 500 -5.55 -11.11 30.10
C ASP A 500 -4.95 -11.07 31.52
N LYS A 501 -4.92 -12.24 32.18
CA LYS A 501 -4.42 -12.41 33.54
C LYS A 501 -2.95 -11.99 33.69
N TYR A 502 -2.12 -12.17 32.66
CA TYR A 502 -0.70 -11.82 32.71
C TYR A 502 -0.52 -10.30 32.69
N ARG A 503 -1.21 -9.60 31.79
CA ARG A 503 -1.17 -8.13 31.71
C ARG A 503 -1.75 -7.47 32.96
N GLU A 504 -2.79 -8.07 33.55
CA GLU A 504 -3.33 -7.56 34.83
C GLU A 504 -2.32 -7.70 35.97
N LYS A 505 -1.59 -8.82 36.06
CA LYS A 505 -0.52 -9.00 37.05
C LYS A 505 0.60 -7.96 36.90
N GLN A 506 1.06 -7.72 35.67
CA GLN A 506 2.07 -6.69 35.39
C GLN A 506 1.57 -5.28 35.76
N ARG A 507 0.30 -4.99 35.49
CA ARG A 507 -0.30 -3.71 35.84
C ARG A 507 -0.33 -3.49 37.35
N GLN A 508 -0.72 -4.50 38.13
CA GLN A 508 -0.74 -4.41 39.59
C GLN A 508 0.66 -4.17 40.15
N GLN A 509 1.68 -4.85 39.61
CA GLN A 509 3.08 -4.60 39.94
C GLN A 509 3.49 -3.14 39.63
N ASN A 510 3.17 -2.63 38.44
CA ASN A 510 3.48 -1.25 38.07
C ASN A 510 2.74 -0.21 38.92
N LEU A 511 1.50 -0.50 39.33
CA LEU A 511 0.73 0.34 40.25
C LEU A 511 1.37 0.36 41.65
N GLN A 512 1.87 -0.79 42.12
CA GLN A 512 2.59 -0.89 43.38
C GLN A 512 3.87 -0.05 43.37
N VAL A 513 4.71 -0.23 42.34
CA VAL A 513 5.94 0.56 42.15
C VAL A 513 5.65 2.06 42.06
N ARG A 514 4.55 2.47 41.41
CA ARG A 514 4.15 3.89 41.33
C ARG A 514 3.64 4.45 42.65
N LYS A 515 3.02 3.63 43.50
CA LYS A 515 2.58 4.04 44.84
C LYS A 515 3.79 4.21 45.76
N GLU A 516 4.74 3.29 45.70
CA GLU A 516 6.00 3.36 46.44
C GLU A 516 6.78 4.63 46.05
N LYS A 517 6.94 4.92 44.75
CA LYS A 517 7.58 6.16 44.23
C LYS A 517 6.85 7.47 44.52
N ARG A 518 5.60 7.43 44.99
CA ARG A 518 4.83 8.64 45.39
C ARG A 518 4.86 8.86 46.90
N GLN A 519 5.33 7.87 47.66
CA GLN A 519 5.46 7.90 49.11
C GLN A 519 6.90 8.26 49.54
N GLU A 520 7.88 8.00 48.66
CA GLU A 520 9.18 8.71 48.62
C GLU A 520 9.01 10.12 48.05
#